data_AF-A0A453RLM0-F1
#
_entry.id   AF-A0A453RLM0-F1
#
_cell.length_a   1.000
_cell.length_b   1.000
_cell.length_c   1.000
_cell.angle_alpha   90.00
_cell.angle_beta   90.00
_cell.angle_gamma   90.00
#
_symmetry.space_group_name_H-M   'P 1'
#
loop_
_entity.id
_entity.type
_entity.pdbx_description
1 polymer ?
#
loop_
_entity_poly.entity_id
_entity_poly.type
_entity_poly.pdbx_seq_one_letter_code
_entity_poly.pdbx_strand_id
1 'polypeptide(L)'
;MGPIVIIRGASTVKGLEGVELLDTLVTYLWRIHGVDYYGMSETNEPKGLRHVKADSRTYDGPSSNTAEWEEKLDSFWQDRIQGQDPLEILKAKDKIDAAASEVLDPHVRKIRDEKYGWKYGCGAKGCTKLFHASEFVTKHLKLKHTDFVVELTSKVREDIYFENYMKYVFCILVHF
;
A
#
# COMPACT_ATOMS: atom_id res chain seq x y z
N MET A 1 -1.24 -31.95 -10.31
CA MET A 1 -1.24 -32.11 -8.84
C MET A 1 -1.54 -30.75 -8.24
N GLY A 2 -2.60 -30.65 -7.42
CA GLY A 2 -2.95 -29.39 -6.75
C GLY A 2 -2.12 -29.15 -5.49
N PRO A 3 -2.13 -27.93 -4.94
CA PRO A 3 -1.47 -27.63 -3.67
C PRO A 3 -2.07 -28.42 -2.51
N ILE A 4 -1.22 -28.85 -1.57
CA ILE A 4 -1.61 -29.52 -0.32
C ILE A 4 -0.97 -28.75 0.83
N VAL A 5 -1.75 -28.43 1.86
CA VAL A 5 -1.27 -27.76 3.08
C VAL A 5 -1.41 -28.69 4.28
N ILE A 6 -0.31 -28.93 5.00
CA ILE A 6 -0.30 -29.78 6.19
C ILE A 6 -0.28 -28.88 7.43
N ILE A 7 -1.36 -28.90 8.20
CA ILE A 7 -1.48 -28.21 9.48
C ILE A 7 -1.06 -29.18 10.59
N ARG A 8 0.04 -28.88 11.27
CA ARG A 8 0.49 -29.60 12.47
C ARG A 8 -0.04 -28.89 13.72
N GLY A 9 -1.19 -29.33 14.21
CA GLY A 9 -1.79 -28.85 15.45
C GLY A 9 -1.14 -29.48 16.68
N ALA A 10 -1.50 -28.96 17.87
CA ALA A 10 -0.95 -29.43 19.15
C ALA A 10 -1.23 -30.92 19.43
N SER A 11 -2.34 -31.46 18.93
CA SER A 11 -2.77 -32.85 19.15
C SER A 11 -2.96 -33.67 17.88
N THR A 12 -3.02 -33.04 16.71
CA THR A 12 -3.39 -33.70 15.44
C THR A 12 -2.72 -33.05 14.24
N VAL A 13 -2.39 -33.86 13.23
CA VAL A 13 -1.95 -33.38 11.91
C VAL A 13 -3.13 -33.48 10.93
N LYS A 14 -3.48 -32.38 10.26
CA LYS A 14 -4.52 -32.34 9.23
C LYS A 14 -3.92 -31.94 7.89
N GLY A 15 -4.18 -32.71 6.84
CA GLY A 15 -3.94 -32.30 5.45
C GLY A 15 -5.17 -31.58 4.90
N LEU A 16 -4.99 -30.41 4.30
CA LEU A 16 -6.01 -29.69 3.56
C LEU A 16 -5.66 -29.70 2.07
N GLU A 17 -6.65 -30.06 1.26
CA GLU A 17 -6.57 -30.05 -0.20
C GLU A 17 -7.95 -29.76 -0.81
N GLY A 18 -7.99 -29.43 -2.10
CA GLY A 18 -9.23 -29.20 -2.84
C GLY A 18 -10.10 -28.10 -2.23
N VAL A 19 -11.40 -28.38 -2.07
CA VAL A 19 -12.40 -27.42 -1.60
C VAL A 19 -12.14 -27.01 -0.14
N GLU A 20 -11.73 -27.93 0.73
CA GLU A 20 -11.43 -27.59 2.13
C GLU A 20 -10.29 -26.58 2.25
N LEU A 21 -9.25 -26.74 1.41
CA LEU A 21 -8.15 -25.79 1.35
C LEU A 21 -8.61 -24.44 0.82
N LEU A 22 -9.38 -24.44 -0.28
CA LEU A 22 -9.90 -23.21 -0.88
C LEU A 22 -10.77 -22.41 0.11
N ASP A 23 -11.71 -23.07 0.78
CA ASP A 23 -12.57 -22.43 1.77
C ASP A 23 -11.79 -21.89 2.97
N THR A 24 -10.72 -22.58 3.36
CA THR A 24 -9.81 -22.11 4.42
C THR A 24 -9.03 -20.88 3.99
N LEU A 25 -8.61 -20.78 2.72
CA LEU A 25 -7.90 -19.63 2.19
C LEU A 25 -8.82 -18.42 2.01
N VAL A 26 -10.00 -18.58 1.39
CA VAL A 26 -10.99 -17.50 1.23
C VAL A 26 -11.52 -17.05 2.59
N THR A 27 -11.78 -18.02 3.48
CA THR A 27 -11.51 -17.99 4.92
C THR A 27 -10.74 -16.80 5.48
N TYR A 28 -9.43 -17.05 5.43
CA TYR A 28 -8.36 -16.22 5.92
C TYR A 28 -8.32 -14.86 5.22
N LEU A 29 -8.47 -14.84 3.89
CA LEU A 29 -8.46 -13.62 3.08
C LEU A 29 -9.51 -12.61 3.56
N TRP A 30 -10.75 -13.06 3.78
CA TRP A 30 -11.81 -12.18 4.28
C TRP A 30 -11.57 -11.73 5.72
N ARG A 31 -11.28 -12.67 6.63
CA ARG A 31 -11.22 -12.36 8.07
C ARG A 31 -10.00 -11.54 8.48
N ILE A 32 -8.88 -11.72 7.78
CA ILE A 32 -7.61 -11.10 8.15
C ILE A 32 -7.30 -9.90 7.26
N HIS A 33 -7.55 -10.02 5.95
CA HIS A 33 -7.17 -9.01 4.96
C HIS A 33 -8.35 -8.21 4.40
N GLY A 34 -9.58 -8.55 4.78
CA GLY A 34 -10.79 -7.92 4.26
C GLY A 34 -10.99 -8.11 2.75
N VAL A 35 -10.40 -9.16 2.18
CA VAL A 35 -10.48 -9.50 0.76
C VAL A 35 -11.68 -10.42 0.53
N ASP A 36 -12.67 -9.93 -0.20
CA ASP A 36 -13.78 -10.72 -0.70
C ASP A 36 -13.44 -11.30 -2.07
N TYR A 37 -12.89 -12.52 -2.06
CA TYR A 37 -12.41 -13.21 -3.25
C TYR A 37 -13.46 -13.31 -4.36
N TYR A 38 -14.67 -13.77 -4.02
CA TYR A 38 -15.75 -13.92 -5.00
C TYR A 38 -16.44 -12.60 -5.34
N GLY A 39 -16.36 -11.62 -4.44
CA GLY A 39 -16.89 -10.27 -4.66
C GLY A 39 -15.96 -9.34 -5.45
N MET A 40 -14.76 -9.78 -5.86
CA MET A 40 -13.74 -8.96 -6.54
C MET A 40 -13.52 -7.62 -5.83
N SER A 41 -13.41 -7.64 -4.50
CA SER A 41 -13.27 -6.42 -3.72
C SER A 41 -12.42 -6.63 -2.46
N GLU A 42 -11.87 -5.52 -1.96
CA GLU A 42 -11.11 -5.49 -0.72
C GLU A 42 -11.49 -4.24 0.09
N THR A 43 -11.52 -4.38 1.41
CA THR A 43 -11.87 -3.31 2.35
C THR A 43 -10.96 -3.34 3.57
N ASN A 44 -10.61 -2.15 4.08
CA ASN A 44 -9.82 -2.02 5.30
C ASN A 44 -10.63 -2.37 6.56
N GLU A 45 -11.96 -2.28 6.49
CA GLU A 45 -12.86 -2.66 7.57
C GLU A 45 -13.88 -3.68 7.08
N PRO A 46 -13.53 -4.97 7.01
CA PRO A 46 -14.48 -6.00 6.62
C PRO A 46 -15.61 -6.10 7.65
N LYS A 47 -16.82 -5.80 7.20
CA LYS A 47 -18.06 -5.90 7.97
C LYS A 47 -19.07 -6.74 7.20
N GLY A 48 -19.89 -7.50 7.92
CA GLY A 48 -20.94 -8.31 7.33
C GLY A 48 -20.46 -9.63 6.73
N LEU A 49 -21.12 -10.04 5.64
CA LEU A 49 -20.93 -11.31 4.97
C LEU A 49 -20.15 -11.12 3.68
N ARG A 50 -19.30 -12.09 3.34
CA ARG A 50 -18.62 -12.15 2.04
C ARG A 50 -19.46 -12.89 1.00
N HIS A 51 -19.12 -12.72 -0.27
CA HIS A 51 -19.67 -13.54 -1.34
C HIS A 51 -19.22 -15.01 -1.20
N VAL A 52 -20.12 -15.92 -1.53
CA VAL A 52 -19.89 -17.38 -1.52
C VAL A 52 -20.26 -17.96 -2.87
N LYS A 53 -19.70 -19.11 -3.20
CA LYS A 53 -20.04 -19.83 -4.43
C LYS A 53 -21.53 -20.20 -4.41
N ALA A 54 -22.20 -20.02 -5.55
CA ALA A 54 -23.60 -20.41 -5.71
C ALA A 54 -23.77 -21.92 -5.51
N ASP A 55 -24.89 -22.31 -4.92
CA ASP A 55 -25.20 -23.71 -4.65
C ASP A 55 -25.42 -24.46 -5.98
N SER A 56 -24.86 -25.67 -6.11
CA SER A 56 -24.88 -26.43 -7.37
C SER A 56 -26.28 -26.86 -7.81
N ARG A 57 -27.28 -26.71 -6.94
CA ARG A 57 -28.69 -27.05 -7.17
C ARG A 57 -29.47 -26.02 -7.99
N THR A 58 -28.91 -24.83 -8.22
CA THR A 58 -29.51 -23.75 -9.01
C THR A 58 -28.74 -23.46 -10.31
N TYR A 59 -27.86 -24.38 -10.72
CA TYR A 59 -26.95 -24.18 -11.85
C TYR A 59 -27.57 -24.62 -13.18
N ASP A 60 -28.05 -23.68 -13.99
CA ASP A 60 -28.60 -23.89 -15.35
C ASP A 60 -27.51 -23.97 -16.45
N GLY A 61 -26.41 -24.66 -16.17
CA GLY A 61 -25.34 -24.92 -17.15
C GLY A 61 -24.38 -23.74 -17.42
N PRO A 62 -23.31 -23.98 -18.21
CA PRO A 62 -22.35 -22.94 -18.55
C PRO A 62 -22.98 -22.00 -19.59
N SER A 63 -23.33 -20.79 -19.14
CA SER A 63 -23.69 -19.69 -20.03
C SER A 63 -22.43 -18.90 -20.44
N SER A 64 -22.46 -18.18 -21.55
CA SER A 64 -21.38 -17.25 -21.95
C SER A 64 -21.00 -16.30 -20.81
N ASN A 65 -21.99 -15.87 -20.02
CA ASN A 65 -21.81 -15.00 -18.87
C ASN A 65 -20.94 -15.63 -17.76
N THR A 66 -20.90 -16.96 -17.65
CA THR A 66 -20.07 -17.66 -16.66
C THR A 66 -18.60 -17.59 -17.03
N ALA A 67 -18.27 -17.83 -18.30
CA ALA A 67 -16.89 -17.77 -18.78
C ALA A 67 -16.32 -16.34 -18.75
N GLU A 68 -17.13 -15.35 -19.14
CA GLU A 68 -16.77 -13.94 -19.05
C GLU A 68 -16.52 -13.50 -17.59
N TRP A 69 -17.33 -14.01 -16.65
CA TRP A 69 -17.15 -13.73 -15.23
C TRP A 69 -15.86 -14.37 -14.67
N GLU A 70 -15.54 -15.60 -15.07
CA GLU A 70 -14.30 -16.28 -14.67
C GLU A 70 -13.06 -15.54 -15.19
N GLU A 71 -13.07 -15.12 -16.46
CA GLU A 71 -11.97 -14.33 -17.04
C GLU A 71 -11.80 -13.01 -16.29
N LYS A 72 -12.90 -12.31 -16.00
CA LYS A 72 -12.86 -11.06 -15.23
C LYS A 72 -12.34 -11.26 -13.80
N LEU A 73 -12.72 -12.35 -13.14
CA LEU A 73 -12.23 -12.71 -11.80
C LEU A 73 -10.72 -12.89 -11.82
N ASP A 74 -10.21 -13.66 -12.78
CA ASP A 74 -8.80 -13.95 -12.92
C ASP A 74 -8.00 -12.69 -13.26
N SER A 75 -8.46 -11.88 -14.22
CA SER A 75 -7.81 -10.60 -14.55
C SER A 75 -7.73 -9.67 -13.33
N PHE A 76 -8.83 -9.52 -12.58
CA PHE A 76 -8.87 -8.66 -11.40
C PHE A 76 -7.82 -9.06 -10.36
N TRP A 77 -7.74 -10.36 -10.03
CA TRP A 77 -6.78 -10.82 -9.02
C TRP A 77 -5.34 -10.88 -9.55
N GLN A 78 -5.13 -11.13 -10.85
CA GLN A 78 -3.81 -11.01 -11.47
C GLN A 78 -3.27 -9.58 -11.39
N ASP A 79 -4.10 -8.60 -11.75
CA ASP A 79 -3.75 -7.18 -11.64
C ASP A 79 -3.43 -6.80 -10.19
N ARG A 80 -4.21 -7.33 -9.22
CA ARG A 80 -3.98 -7.09 -7.79
C ARG A 80 -2.68 -7.72 -7.26
N ILE A 81 -2.28 -8.88 -7.78
CA ILE A 81 -1.03 -9.57 -7.42
C ILE A 81 0.19 -8.86 -8.02
N GLN A 82 0.07 -8.38 -9.26
CA GLN A 82 1.14 -7.64 -9.94
C GLN A 82 1.25 -6.18 -9.47
N GLY A 83 0.14 -5.61 -8.98
CA GLY A 83 0.03 -4.26 -8.48
C GLY A 83 0.55 -4.07 -7.05
N GLN A 84 0.38 -2.84 -6.55
CA GLN A 84 0.69 -2.48 -5.16
C GLN A 84 -0.59 -2.49 -4.31
N ASP A 85 -0.42 -2.58 -2.99
CA ASP A 85 -1.51 -2.38 -2.03
C ASP A 85 -2.17 -1.01 -2.26
N PRO A 86 -3.50 -0.94 -2.49
CA PRO A 86 -4.20 0.32 -2.72
C PRO A 86 -4.02 1.35 -1.61
N LEU A 87 -3.89 0.93 -0.35
CA LEU A 87 -3.63 1.86 0.75
C LEU A 87 -2.21 2.43 0.70
N GLU A 88 -1.23 1.65 0.23
CA GLU A 88 0.14 2.15 0.03
C GLU A 88 0.21 3.11 -1.16
N ILE A 89 -0.56 2.86 -2.23
CA ILE A 89 -0.71 3.81 -3.35
C ILE A 89 -1.26 5.15 -2.84
N LEU A 90 -2.30 5.13 -2.00
CA LEU A 90 -2.91 6.33 -1.43
C LEU A 90 -1.96 7.11 -0.51
N LYS A 91 -1.12 6.41 0.27
CA LYS A 91 -0.11 7.08 1.11
C LYS A 91 0.92 7.85 0.30
N ALA A 92 1.18 7.43 -0.95
CA ALA A 92 2.11 8.08 -1.86
C ALA A 92 3.46 8.44 -1.21
N LYS A 93 3.96 7.57 -0.32
CA LYS A 93 5.11 7.85 0.55
C LYS A 93 6.34 8.27 -0.25
N ASP A 94 6.64 7.55 -1.32
CA ASP A 94 7.80 7.85 -2.16
C ASP A 94 7.70 9.21 -2.84
N LYS A 95 6.48 9.64 -3.24
CA LYS A 95 6.25 10.99 -3.78
C LYS A 95 6.52 12.07 -2.74
N ILE A 96 6.04 11.87 -1.51
CA ILE A 96 6.27 12.80 -0.40
C ILE A 96 7.77 12.84 -0.05
N ASP A 97 8.46 11.69 0.00
CA ASP A 97 9.88 11.62 0.33
C ASP A 97 10.78 12.24 -0.74
N ALA A 98 10.42 12.09 -2.02
CA ALA A 98 11.07 12.75 -3.15
C ALA A 98 10.90 14.27 -3.07
N ALA A 99 9.66 14.74 -2.94
CA ALA A 99 9.36 16.17 -2.80
C ALA A 99 10.03 16.78 -1.55
N ALA A 100 10.05 16.05 -0.43
CA ALA A 100 10.78 16.47 0.75
C ALA A 100 12.28 16.62 0.49
N SER A 101 12.89 15.77 -0.33
CA SER A 101 14.31 15.87 -0.63
C SER A 101 14.60 17.12 -1.47
N GLU A 102 13.77 17.39 -2.48
CA GLU A 102 13.88 18.59 -3.33
C GLU A 102 13.70 19.89 -2.54
N VAL A 103 12.71 19.94 -1.64
CA VAL A 103 12.45 21.14 -0.82
C VAL A 103 13.52 21.34 0.25
N LEU A 104 14.22 20.28 0.68
CA LEU A 104 15.30 20.38 1.67
C LEU A 104 16.65 20.74 1.07
N ASP A 105 16.87 20.58 -0.24
CA ASP A 105 18.15 20.90 -0.89
C ASP A 105 18.63 22.34 -0.65
N PRO A 106 17.78 23.40 -0.73
CA PRO A 106 18.17 24.77 -0.38
C PRO A 106 18.60 24.94 1.08
N HIS A 107 18.22 24.02 1.95
CA HIS A 107 18.56 24.02 3.37
C HIS A 107 19.82 23.18 3.68
N VAL A 108 20.55 22.72 2.66
CA VAL A 108 21.86 22.08 2.78
C VAL A 108 22.95 23.08 2.39
N ARG A 109 23.66 23.61 3.40
CA ARG A 109 24.73 24.60 3.19
C ARG A 109 26.02 23.92 2.75
N LYS A 110 26.49 24.16 1.53
CA LYS A 110 27.78 23.64 1.05
C LYS A 110 28.91 24.57 1.47
N ILE A 111 29.84 24.05 2.26
CA ILE A 111 30.96 24.79 2.86
C ILE A 111 32.27 24.16 2.39
N ARG A 112 33.20 24.99 1.90
CA ARG A 112 34.54 24.54 1.50
C ARG A 112 35.45 24.49 2.73
N ASP A 113 36.05 23.33 2.97
CA ASP A 113 36.99 23.05 4.05
C ASP A 113 38.39 22.84 3.45
N GLU A 114 39.39 23.54 3.98
CA GLU A 114 40.77 23.53 3.47
C GLU A 114 41.45 22.17 3.61
N LYS A 115 41.03 21.33 4.57
CA LYS A 115 41.66 20.05 4.90
C LYS A 115 40.88 18.85 4.37
N TYR A 116 39.55 18.96 4.29
CA TYR A 116 38.66 17.83 3.98
C TYR A 116 37.80 18.03 2.72
N GLY A 117 38.04 19.09 1.94
CA GLY A 117 37.32 19.34 0.68
C GLY A 117 35.96 19.98 0.91
N TRP A 118 34.86 19.25 0.70
CA TRP A 118 33.50 19.77 0.86
C TRP A 118 32.86 19.25 2.15
N LYS A 119 32.30 20.16 2.95
CA LYS A 119 31.43 19.85 4.08
C LYS A 119 30.02 20.40 3.83
N TYR A 120 29.04 19.75 4.42
CA TYR A 120 27.62 20.07 4.25
C TYR A 120 27.00 20.38 5.61
N GLY A 121 26.48 21.58 5.78
CA GLY A 121 25.88 22.07 7.02
C GLY A 121 24.37 22.08 6.99
N CYS A 122 23.75 21.84 8.14
CA CYS A 122 22.31 22.00 8.32
C CYS A 122 21.89 23.47 8.19
N GLY A 123 20.83 23.77 7.44
CA GLY A 123 20.28 25.12 7.25
C GLY A 123 19.16 25.49 8.22
N ALA A 124 18.77 24.60 9.14
CA ALA A 124 17.75 24.90 10.13
C ALA A 124 18.21 26.02 11.10
N LYS A 125 17.28 26.89 11.51
CA LYS A 125 17.55 27.96 12.47
C LYS A 125 18.11 27.38 13.77
N GLY A 126 19.23 27.93 14.25
CA GLY A 126 19.87 27.49 15.48
C GLY A 126 20.66 26.16 15.38
N CYS A 127 20.75 25.54 14.20
CA CYS A 127 21.54 24.31 14.01
C CYS A 127 22.91 24.59 13.39
N THR A 128 23.96 24.06 14.01
CA THR A 128 25.37 24.25 13.60
C THR A 128 26.05 22.94 13.16
N LYS A 129 25.29 21.85 13.01
CA LYS A 129 25.85 20.54 12.64
C LYS A 129 26.38 20.53 11.21
N LEU A 130 27.56 19.94 11.05
CA LEU A 130 28.25 19.74 9.78
C LEU A 130 28.46 18.26 9.51
N PHE A 131 28.43 17.88 8.23
CA PHE A 131 28.51 16.52 7.74
C PHE A 131 29.43 16.42 6.53
N HIS A 132 29.87 15.21 6.21
CA HIS A 132 30.75 14.94 5.06
C HIS A 132 30.01 14.73 3.73
N ALA A 133 28.69 14.50 3.76
CA ALA A 133 27.86 14.36 2.57
C ALA A 133 26.48 15.03 2.78
N SER A 134 25.87 15.49 1.69
CA SER A 134 24.55 16.15 1.69
C SER A 134 23.44 15.23 2.21
N GLU A 135 23.47 13.94 1.87
CA GLU A 135 22.48 12.95 2.32
C GLU A 135 22.36 12.86 3.84
N PHE A 136 23.48 13.05 4.57
CA PHE A 136 23.46 13.06 6.03
C PHE A 136 22.77 14.30 6.59
N VAL A 137 22.85 15.42 5.88
CA VAL A 137 22.12 16.65 6.24
C VAL A 137 20.62 16.44 6.04
N THR A 138 20.20 15.87 4.91
CA THR A 138 18.79 15.55 4.64
C THR A 138 18.22 14.60 5.67
N LYS A 139 18.94 13.51 6.00
CA LYS A 139 18.57 12.58 7.09
C LYS A 139 18.49 13.28 8.45
N HIS A 140 19.44 14.16 8.74
CA HIS A 140 19.45 14.94 9.98
C HIS A 140 18.25 15.89 10.07
N LEU A 141 17.90 16.60 8.99
CA LEU A 141 16.72 17.46 8.91
C LEU A 141 15.45 16.66 9.18
N LYS A 142 15.27 15.50 8.52
CA LYS A 142 14.12 14.61 8.73
C LYS A 142 13.99 14.08 10.17
N LEU A 143 15.12 13.84 10.86
CA LEU A 143 15.11 13.22 12.20
C LEU A 143 15.15 14.20 13.37
N LYS A 144 15.72 15.41 13.19
CA LYS A 144 15.96 16.37 14.28
C LYS A 144 15.25 17.70 14.08
N HIS A 145 14.73 17.96 12.88
CA HIS A 145 13.98 19.17 12.54
C HIS A 145 12.64 18.77 11.91
N THR A 146 11.92 17.84 12.56
CA THR A 146 10.68 17.25 12.05
C THR A 146 9.63 18.30 11.70
N ASP A 147 9.43 19.28 12.58
CA ASP A 147 8.40 20.31 12.40
C ASP A 147 8.70 21.18 11.18
N PHE A 148 9.98 21.50 10.97
CA PHE A 148 10.45 22.24 9.81
C PHE A 148 10.22 21.47 8.51
N VAL A 149 10.49 20.15 8.50
CA VAL A 149 10.22 19.29 7.33
C VAL A 149 8.71 19.16 7.08
N VAL A 150 7.90 19.06 8.14
CA VAL A 150 6.43 18.98 8.03
C VAL A 150 5.88 20.28 7.43
N GLU A 151 6.34 21.43 7.87
CA GLU A 151 5.93 22.73 7.34
C GLU A 151 6.29 22.85 5.85
N LEU A 152 7.54 22.54 5.49
CA LEU A 152 8.02 22.60 4.10
C LEU A 152 7.31 21.62 3.15
N THR A 153 6.82 20.50 3.67
CA THR A 153 6.13 19.47 2.88
C THR A 153 4.61 19.54 2.98
N SER A 154 4.07 20.51 3.73
CA SER A 154 2.62 20.67 3.98
C SER A 154 1.82 20.75 2.69
N LYS A 155 2.20 21.63 1.77
CA LYS A 155 1.53 21.82 0.49
C LYS A 155 1.42 20.54 -0.33
N VAL A 156 2.52 19.79 -0.46
CA VAL A 156 2.53 18.54 -1.23
C VAL A 156 1.63 17.48 -0.59
N ARG A 157 1.57 17.43 0.75
CA ARG A 157 0.67 16.51 1.46
C ARG A 157 -0.80 16.90 1.28
N GLU A 158 -1.11 18.20 1.31
CA GLU A 158 -2.45 18.72 1.07
C GLU A 158 -2.91 18.46 -0.37
N ASP A 159 -2.04 18.67 -1.35
CA ASP A 159 -2.32 18.40 -2.76
C ASP A 159 -2.61 16.90 -2.97
N ILE A 160 -1.77 16.01 -2.43
CA ILE A 160 -2.00 14.54 -2.48
C ILE A 160 -3.32 14.16 -1.79
N TYR A 161 -3.60 14.76 -0.64
CA TYR A 161 -4.87 14.53 0.07
C TYR A 161 -6.06 14.93 -0.80
N PHE A 162 -6.02 16.12 -1.41
CA PHE A 162 -7.09 16.63 -2.26
C PHE A 162 -7.28 15.78 -3.52
N GLU A 163 -6.19 15.40 -4.19
CA GLU A 163 -6.24 14.51 -5.35
C GLU A 163 -6.85 13.15 -5.01
N ASN A 164 -6.44 12.55 -3.89
CA ASN A 164 -7.02 11.29 -3.41
C ASN A 164 -8.51 11.43 -3.09
N TYR A 165 -8.91 12.52 -2.42
CA TYR A 165 -10.31 12.79 -2.13
C TYR A 165 -11.13 12.93 -3.43
N MET A 166 -10.66 13.72 -4.39
CA MET A 166 -11.36 13.91 -5.66
C MET A 166 -11.44 12.62 -6.48
N LYS A 167 -10.39 11.79 -6.46
CA LYS A 167 -10.36 10.56 -7.25
C LYS A 167 -11.24 9.45 -6.65
N TYR A 168 -11.22 9.29 -5.33
CA TYR A 168 -11.82 8.12 -4.68
C TYR A 168 -13.10 8.41 -3.90
N VAL A 169 -13.33 9.65 -3.44
CA VAL A 169 -14.54 10.03 -2.69
C VAL A 169 -15.54 10.76 -3.57
N PHE A 170 -15.08 11.69 -4.41
CA PHE A 170 -16.01 12.42 -5.29
C PHE A 170 -16.63 11.53 -6.37
N CYS A 171 -15.89 10.57 -6.92
CA CYS A 171 -16.47 9.56 -7.83
C CYS A 171 -17.59 8.72 -7.18
N ILE A 172 -17.56 8.52 -5.85
CA ILE A 172 -18.64 7.82 -5.14
C ILE A 172 -19.89 8.71 -5.04
N LEU A 173 -19.71 10.02 -4.90
CA LEU A 173 -20.82 10.97 -4.76
C LEU A 173 -21.51 11.35 -6.08
N VAL A 174 -20.85 11.18 -7.22
CA VAL A 174 -21.40 11.50 -8.55
C VAL A 174 -22.11 10.30 -9.21
N HIS A 175 -21.96 9.11 -8.65
CA HIS A 175 -22.66 7.89 -9.09
C HIS A 175 -23.94 7.58 -8.29
N PHE A 176 -24.44 8.54 -7.50
CA PHE A 176 -25.81 8.60 -6.97
C PHE A 176 -26.57 9.76 -7.62
#